data_AF-A0A925FX39-F1
#
_entry.id   AF-A0A925FX39-F1
#
_cell.length_a   1.000
_cell.length_b   1.000
_cell.length_c   1.000
_cell.angle_alpha   90.00
_cell.angle_beta   90.00
_cell.angle_gamma   90.00
#
_symmetry.space_group_name_H-M   'P 1'
#
loop_
_entity.id
_entity.type
_entity.pdbx_description
1 polymer ?
#
loop_
_entity_poly.entity_id
_entity_poly.type
_entity_poly.pdbx_seq_one_letter_code
_entity_poly.pdbx_strand_id
1 'polypeptide(L)'
;MKKIELPPRGLETLFGVHDQNIKYLESLLDVRINARGQDLTVDGDPKDVQTVERILEDFSDLFTEGKTFTDKELREAFAQIAEDRAYSLRDYFTKARFNPAGKKQVAPKSATQRRYIEAIQDKDVVFGIGVAGTGKCIAGDSLVLTTHGMLEIGALGSGVQPDEYAPIDARVHGLDGIETASHVYHGGETDTLQVTTRFGFSIEATPEHPLLTLDGTGALKWKRADELSVGDVVALQRGQCLFGSNTSISFDYQPNGPQDHSRPVELEALDEKFAYLMGVLTGDGCLTFRNRIILSSSDESIVNAFYEMAGRLGLHVFRNGGDRPYDYVIASSQLYQLLAHLGLSTGKASTKRVPGSILSAPETIVASFMRGLFDADGTVEKRDGLVSLSSVSETLIRQVQIILLNFGIVASKSIKRGRYNGKQHLSHLLTMAGAEAERFHEAIGFALERKRARRRAKNTNPNIDVVPHLGAHLSAAMHGTVFTRAEHQMFGDYRREARRPSYPKLDKLLHLLSSHGVRNESAVHLRDLRERHLLFVEITSLNASRAQVYDLTVPGTHSFVANGFVNHNTYLAVAMAVQALMQKQVERIVLARPAVEAGEKLGFLPGD
;
A
#
# COMPACT_ATOMS: atom_id res chain seq x y z
N MET A 1 44.75 34.86 -31.42
CA MET A 1 46.04 34.33 -30.94
C MET A 1 46.63 35.19 -29.82
N LYS A 2 46.76 34.65 -28.60
CA LYS A 2 47.35 35.33 -27.42
C LYS A 2 48.42 34.44 -26.76
N LYS A 3 49.50 35.03 -26.24
CA LYS A 3 50.67 34.32 -25.66
C LYS A 3 50.65 34.40 -24.13
N ILE A 4 50.80 33.27 -23.44
CA ILE A 4 50.81 33.16 -21.96
C ILE A 4 52.03 32.34 -21.55
N GLU A 5 52.77 32.78 -20.53
CA GLU A 5 53.94 32.08 -19.97
C GLU A 5 53.56 31.32 -18.69
N LEU A 6 53.99 30.06 -18.56
CA LEU A 6 53.76 29.24 -17.37
C LEU A 6 55.06 28.74 -16.71
N PRO A 7 55.05 28.48 -15.38
CA PRO A 7 56.20 27.90 -14.68
C PRO A 7 56.57 26.50 -15.23
N PRO A 8 57.88 26.18 -15.39
CA PRO A 8 58.33 24.95 -16.07
C PRO A 8 57.85 23.63 -15.45
N ARG A 9 57.63 23.58 -14.12
CA ARG A 9 57.10 22.39 -13.44
C ARG A 9 55.57 22.25 -13.50
N GLY A 10 54.86 23.34 -13.81
CA GLY A 10 53.39 23.33 -13.89
C GLY A 10 52.85 22.81 -15.21
N LEU A 11 53.63 22.95 -16.30
CA LEU A 11 53.25 22.54 -17.66
C LEU A 11 52.97 21.05 -17.77
N GLU A 12 53.81 20.19 -17.17
CA GLU A 12 53.59 18.73 -17.22
C GLU A 12 52.28 18.31 -16.54
N THR A 13 51.93 18.94 -15.41
CA THR A 13 50.67 18.66 -14.69
C THR A 13 49.45 19.22 -15.43
N LEU A 14 49.57 20.40 -16.01
CA LEU A 14 48.48 21.02 -16.78
C LEU A 14 48.17 20.22 -18.07
N PHE A 15 49.19 19.72 -18.76
CA PHE A 15 49.02 18.94 -19.99
C PHE A 15 48.51 17.52 -19.69
N GLY A 16 48.98 16.93 -18.59
CA GLY A 16 48.70 15.54 -18.25
C GLY A 16 49.39 14.57 -19.23
N VAL A 17 49.18 13.27 -19.02
CA VAL A 17 49.79 12.23 -19.86
C VAL A 17 49.26 12.32 -21.30
N HIS A 18 50.14 12.48 -22.30
CA HIS A 18 49.78 12.63 -23.73
C HIS A 18 48.89 13.86 -24.07
N ASP A 19 49.06 14.96 -23.33
CA ASP A 19 48.37 16.25 -23.51
C ASP A 19 46.85 16.17 -23.30
N GLN A 20 46.43 15.16 -22.54
CA GLN A 20 45.04 14.78 -22.41
C GLN A 20 44.15 15.82 -21.74
N ASN A 21 44.69 16.66 -20.85
CA ASN A 21 43.92 17.68 -20.13
C ASN A 21 43.68 18.93 -21.00
N ILE A 22 44.68 19.31 -21.81
CA ILE A 22 44.57 20.42 -22.76
C ILE A 22 43.61 20.06 -23.88
N LYS A 23 43.71 18.86 -24.46
CA LYS A 23 42.75 18.38 -25.47
C LYS A 23 41.31 18.34 -24.93
N TYR A 24 41.15 18.03 -23.65
CA TYR A 24 39.85 18.06 -23.01
C TYR A 24 39.34 19.51 -22.85
N LEU A 25 40.19 20.44 -22.42
CA LEU A 25 39.85 21.86 -22.33
C LEU A 25 39.48 22.45 -23.71
N GLU A 26 40.22 22.12 -24.76
CA GLU A 26 39.91 22.48 -26.16
C GLU A 26 38.60 21.87 -26.67
N SER A 27 38.17 20.72 -26.11
CA SER A 27 36.88 20.12 -26.47
C SER A 27 35.68 20.79 -25.80
N LEU A 28 35.90 21.44 -24.65
CA LEU A 28 34.87 22.13 -23.86
C LEU A 28 34.70 23.59 -24.26
N LEU A 29 35.79 24.24 -24.68
CA LEU A 29 35.87 25.64 -25.08
C LEU A 29 36.44 25.63 -26.49
N ASP A 30 35.77 26.24 -27.47
CA ASP A 30 36.09 26.13 -28.90
C ASP A 30 37.39 26.90 -29.25
N VAL A 31 38.52 26.34 -28.80
CA VAL A 31 39.85 26.91 -28.88
C VAL A 31 40.88 25.86 -29.29
N ARG A 32 42.02 26.34 -29.79
CA ARG A 32 43.25 25.58 -29.97
C ARG A 32 44.37 26.17 -29.13
N ILE A 33 45.08 25.32 -28.40
CA ILE A 33 46.15 25.64 -27.48
C ILE A 33 47.41 24.95 -27.99
N ASN A 34 48.38 25.74 -28.45
CA ASN A 34 49.68 25.24 -28.87
C ASN A 34 50.75 25.61 -27.83
N ALA A 35 51.59 24.65 -27.46
CA ALA A 35 52.72 24.88 -26.57
C ALA A 35 54.05 24.88 -27.33
N ARG A 36 54.92 25.84 -27.00
CA ARG A 36 56.30 25.87 -27.46
C ARG A 36 57.22 26.29 -26.30
N GLY A 37 57.83 25.31 -25.63
CA GLY A 37 58.62 25.57 -24.43
C GLY A 37 57.71 25.99 -23.27
N GLN A 38 57.93 27.18 -22.71
CA GLN A 38 57.10 27.74 -21.63
C GLN A 38 55.95 28.62 -22.14
N ASP A 39 55.88 28.81 -23.46
CA ASP A 39 54.92 29.68 -24.12
C ASP A 39 53.71 28.89 -24.60
N LEU A 40 52.53 29.30 -24.17
CA LEU A 40 51.25 28.82 -24.68
C LEU A 40 50.62 29.87 -25.59
N THR A 41 50.17 29.45 -26.77
CA THR A 41 49.36 30.27 -27.67
C THR A 41 47.96 29.72 -27.78
N VAL A 42 46.96 30.54 -27.47
CA VAL A 42 45.53 30.19 -27.55
C VAL A 42 44.87 30.94 -28.71
N ASP A 43 44.12 30.21 -29.53
CA ASP A 43 43.38 30.74 -30.69
C ASP A 43 41.97 30.15 -30.76
N GLY A 44 40.95 30.98 -30.98
CA GLY A 44 39.55 30.56 -30.92
C GLY A 44 38.61 31.75 -30.69
N ASP A 45 37.39 31.49 -30.23
CA ASP A 45 36.42 32.54 -29.91
C ASP A 45 36.97 33.47 -28.80
N PRO A 46 36.85 34.82 -28.92
CA PRO A 46 37.39 35.75 -27.92
C PRO A 46 36.93 35.50 -26.48
N LYS A 47 35.68 35.04 -26.27
CA LYS A 47 35.16 34.74 -24.92
C LYS A 47 35.76 33.45 -24.36
N ASP A 48 36.02 32.47 -25.21
CA ASP A 48 36.61 31.19 -24.81
C ASP A 48 38.10 31.36 -24.56
N VAL A 49 38.78 32.14 -25.41
CA VAL A 49 40.18 32.57 -25.19
C VAL A 49 40.34 33.28 -23.84
N GLN A 50 39.42 34.19 -23.50
CA GLN A 50 39.45 34.88 -22.19
C GLN A 50 39.21 33.91 -21.03
N THR A 51 38.34 32.91 -21.21
CA THR A 51 38.06 31.91 -20.17
C THR A 51 39.28 31.02 -19.95
N VAL A 52 39.94 30.56 -21.02
CA VAL A 52 41.18 29.79 -20.96
C VAL A 52 42.30 30.59 -20.33
N GLU A 53 42.45 31.87 -20.68
CA GLU A 53 43.44 32.76 -20.07
C GLU A 53 43.28 32.80 -18.55
N ARG A 54 42.07 33.04 -18.05
CA ARG A 54 41.81 33.05 -16.60
C ARG A 54 42.10 31.69 -15.95
N ILE A 55 41.79 30.57 -16.62
CA ILE A 55 42.11 29.23 -16.13
C ILE A 55 43.63 29.06 -15.98
N LEU A 56 44.40 29.52 -16.97
CA LEU A 56 45.86 29.41 -16.97
C LEU A 56 46.51 30.32 -15.92
N GLU A 57 45.99 31.53 -15.73
CA GLU A 57 46.40 32.46 -14.67
C GLU A 57 46.12 31.85 -13.28
N ASP A 58 44.90 31.42 -13.02
CA ASP A 58 44.52 30.77 -11.76
C ASP A 58 45.37 29.51 -11.49
N PHE A 59 45.67 28.72 -12.52
CA PHE A 59 46.50 27.54 -12.41
C PHE A 59 47.93 27.92 -11.98
N SER A 60 48.51 28.93 -12.62
CA SER A 60 49.85 29.44 -12.32
C SER A 60 49.93 29.93 -10.86
N ASP A 61 48.94 30.70 -10.41
CA ASP A 61 48.86 31.22 -9.06
C ASP A 61 48.76 30.09 -8.02
N LEU A 62 47.80 29.17 -8.20
CA LEU A 62 47.60 28.05 -7.28
C LEU A 62 48.81 27.11 -7.23
N PHE A 63 49.50 26.91 -8.36
CA PHE A 63 50.71 26.11 -8.44
C PHE A 63 51.87 26.80 -7.68
N THR A 64 52.00 28.12 -7.81
CA THR A 64 52.99 28.93 -7.09
C THR A 64 52.74 28.92 -5.57
N GLU A 65 51.47 28.86 -5.15
CA GLU A 65 51.05 28.65 -3.76
C GLU A 65 51.34 27.22 -3.24
N GLY A 66 51.86 26.33 -4.07
CA GLY A 66 52.26 24.97 -3.69
C GLY A 66 51.12 23.94 -3.72
N LYS A 67 49.99 24.23 -4.37
CA LYS A 67 48.92 23.24 -4.54
C LYS A 67 49.29 22.16 -5.54
N THR A 68 48.93 20.92 -5.24
CA THR A 68 49.06 19.76 -6.13
C THR A 68 47.73 19.43 -6.77
N PHE A 69 47.75 19.03 -8.03
CA PHE A 69 46.56 18.73 -8.82
C PHE A 69 46.60 17.29 -9.33
N THR A 70 45.44 16.64 -9.36
CA THR A 70 45.26 15.40 -10.13
C THR A 70 44.58 15.70 -11.47
N ASP A 71 44.87 14.90 -12.50
CA ASP A 71 44.23 15.03 -13.83
C ASP A 71 42.70 15.02 -13.73
N LYS A 72 42.16 14.22 -12.82
CA LYS A 72 40.73 14.13 -12.57
C LYS A 72 40.15 15.45 -12.05
N GLU A 73 40.79 16.06 -11.05
CA GLU A 73 40.32 17.33 -10.47
C GLU A 73 40.38 18.48 -11.47
N LEU A 74 41.41 18.53 -12.32
CA LEU A 74 41.52 19.55 -13.36
C LEU A 74 40.42 19.43 -14.39
N ARG A 75 40.12 18.21 -14.86
CA ARG A 75 39.03 17.97 -15.83
C ARG A 75 37.66 18.32 -15.25
N GLU A 76 37.38 17.92 -14.00
CA GLU A 76 36.13 18.27 -13.32
C GLU A 76 35.98 19.79 -13.17
N ALA A 77 37.07 20.49 -12.86
CA ALA A 77 37.07 21.96 -12.81
C ALA A 77 36.84 22.60 -14.18
N PHE A 78 37.49 22.10 -15.25
CA PHE A 78 37.32 22.63 -16.60
C PHE A 78 35.87 22.48 -17.09
N ALA A 79 35.24 21.33 -16.83
CA ALA A 79 33.83 21.11 -17.16
C ALA A 79 32.90 22.11 -16.46
N GLN A 80 33.13 22.37 -15.17
CA GLN A 80 32.32 23.34 -14.41
C GLN A 80 32.51 24.78 -14.86
N ILE A 81 33.75 25.17 -15.22
CA ILE A 81 34.05 26.53 -15.72
C ILE A 81 33.46 26.74 -17.12
N ALA A 82 33.45 25.69 -17.96
CA ALA A 82 32.80 25.74 -19.26
C ALA A 82 31.27 25.89 -19.15
N GLU A 83 30.65 25.24 -18.16
CA GLU A 83 29.22 25.34 -17.86
C GLU A 83 28.84 26.68 -17.21
N ASP A 84 29.66 27.20 -16.28
CA ASP A 84 29.47 28.49 -15.62
C ASP A 84 30.76 29.33 -15.63
N ARG A 85 30.88 30.21 -16.63
CA ARG A 85 32.04 31.08 -16.83
C ARG A 85 32.23 32.15 -15.76
N ALA A 86 31.31 32.33 -14.81
CA ALA A 86 31.56 33.18 -13.65
C ALA A 86 32.50 32.49 -12.63
N TYR A 87 32.59 31.16 -12.69
CA TYR A 87 33.38 30.35 -11.78
C TYR A 87 34.85 30.28 -12.22
N SER A 88 35.76 30.40 -11.26
CA SER A 88 37.20 30.37 -11.51
C SER A 88 37.83 29.04 -11.04
N LEU A 89 39.01 28.70 -11.56
CA LEU A 89 39.74 27.52 -11.12
C LEU A 89 40.17 27.68 -9.65
N ARG A 90 40.49 28.91 -9.24
CA ARG A 90 40.73 29.27 -7.83
C ARG A 90 39.52 28.98 -6.95
N ASP A 91 38.31 29.33 -7.38
CA ASP A 91 37.09 29.01 -6.62
C ASP A 91 36.92 27.50 -6.42
N TYR A 92 37.14 26.69 -7.46
CA TYR A 92 37.08 25.22 -7.38
C TYR A 92 37.97 24.64 -6.28
N PHE A 93 39.22 25.10 -6.19
CA PHE A 93 40.18 24.59 -5.22
C PHE A 93 40.12 25.27 -3.85
N THR A 94 39.30 26.30 -3.66
CA THR A 94 39.22 27.05 -2.39
C THR A 94 37.85 26.96 -1.70
N LYS A 95 36.74 26.87 -2.45
CA LYS A 95 35.38 26.98 -1.89
C LYS A 95 34.64 25.65 -1.70
N ALA A 96 35.06 24.54 -2.30
CA ALA A 96 34.17 23.38 -2.45
C ALA A 96 34.71 22.03 -1.92
N ARG A 97 35.02 21.94 -0.62
CA ARG A 97 35.29 20.62 0.01
C ARG A 97 34.60 20.53 1.37
N PHE A 98 33.54 19.73 1.45
CA PHE A 98 32.85 19.41 2.70
C PHE A 98 33.35 18.08 3.28
N ASN A 99 33.41 17.98 4.61
CA ASN A 99 33.81 16.77 5.34
C ASN A 99 32.70 16.37 6.33
N PRO A 100 31.70 15.57 5.90
CA PRO A 100 30.54 15.26 6.73
C PRO A 100 30.84 14.46 8.01
N ALA A 101 31.96 13.73 8.08
CA ALA A 101 32.25 12.83 9.20
C ALA A 101 33.72 12.33 9.23
N GLY A 102 34.68 13.14 8.79
CA GLY A 102 36.11 12.87 8.96
C GLY A 102 36.75 11.82 8.03
N LYS A 103 36.00 11.09 7.19
CA LYS A 103 36.55 9.97 6.39
C LYS A 103 36.54 10.14 4.86
N LYS A 104 35.83 11.11 4.29
CA LYS A 104 35.81 11.35 2.83
C LYS A 104 35.39 12.79 2.50
N GLN A 105 36.16 13.46 1.63
CA GLN A 105 35.78 14.74 1.04
C GLN A 105 34.77 14.51 -0.08
N VAL A 106 33.68 15.29 -0.09
CA VAL A 106 32.68 15.33 -1.16
C VAL A 106 32.82 16.66 -1.89
N ALA A 107 32.93 16.62 -3.21
CA ALA A 107 33.02 17.78 -4.09
C ALA A 107 31.87 17.75 -5.11
N PRO A 108 31.28 18.90 -5.47
CA PRO A 108 30.25 18.99 -6.51
C PRO A 108 30.85 18.63 -7.87
N LYS A 109 30.09 17.91 -8.70
CA LYS A 109 30.51 17.50 -10.05
C LYS A 109 29.84 18.30 -11.18
N SER A 110 28.75 19.00 -10.89
CA SER A 110 28.01 19.85 -11.84
C SER A 110 27.77 21.25 -11.27
N ALA A 111 27.46 22.23 -12.11
CA ALA A 111 27.09 23.57 -11.66
C ALA A 111 25.86 23.57 -10.73
N THR A 112 24.90 22.67 -10.96
CA THR A 112 23.71 22.49 -10.11
C THR A 112 24.08 21.94 -8.73
N GLN A 113 24.95 20.91 -8.66
CA GLN A 113 25.46 20.39 -7.39
C GLN A 113 26.23 21.45 -6.60
N ARG A 114 26.97 22.32 -7.29
CA ARG A 114 27.67 23.44 -6.65
C ARG A 114 26.70 24.43 -6.02
N ARG A 115 25.71 24.93 -6.77
CA ARG A 115 24.67 25.84 -6.25
C ARG A 115 23.92 25.22 -5.06
N TYR A 116 23.70 23.91 -5.09
CA TYR A 116 23.11 23.18 -3.98
C TYR A 116 24.00 23.18 -2.72
N ILE A 117 25.31 22.98 -2.85
CA ILE A 117 26.25 23.08 -1.71
C ILE A 117 26.36 24.50 -1.18
N GLU A 118 26.45 25.50 -2.06
CA GLU A 118 26.51 26.91 -1.68
C GLU A 118 25.25 27.30 -0.88
N ALA A 119 24.07 26.87 -1.34
CA ALA A 119 22.82 27.05 -0.59
C ALA A 119 22.90 26.42 0.81
N ILE A 120 23.46 25.21 0.96
CA ILE A 120 23.59 24.53 2.27
C ILE A 120 24.50 25.30 3.23
N GLN A 121 25.54 25.96 2.70
CA GLN A 121 26.45 26.76 3.50
C GLN A 121 25.80 28.07 3.97
N ASP A 122 25.08 28.73 3.07
CA ASP A 122 24.60 30.11 3.24
C ASP A 122 23.20 30.23 3.85
N LYS A 123 22.43 29.14 3.88
CA LYS A 123 21.03 29.15 4.35
C LYS A 123 20.83 28.20 5.52
N ASP A 124 19.97 28.59 6.45
CA ASP A 124 19.60 27.75 7.60
C ASP A 124 18.75 26.54 7.20
N VAL A 125 17.98 26.68 6.11
CA VAL A 125 17.16 25.60 5.53
C VAL A 125 17.28 25.64 4.02
N VAL A 126 17.55 24.48 3.42
CA VAL A 126 17.61 24.30 1.96
C VAL A 126 16.70 23.16 1.53
N PHE A 127 15.82 23.44 0.58
CA PHE A 127 14.95 22.47 -0.06
C PHE A 127 15.47 22.15 -1.46
N GLY A 128 15.87 20.90 -1.70
CA GLY A 128 16.15 20.39 -3.04
C GLY A 128 14.89 19.81 -3.66
N ILE A 129 14.31 20.49 -4.65
CA ILE A 129 13.10 20.05 -5.34
C ILE A 129 13.48 19.56 -6.75
N GLY A 130 13.41 18.25 -6.94
CA GLY A 130 13.42 17.59 -8.26
C GLY A 130 12.19 16.71 -8.37
N VAL A 131 11.95 16.06 -9.52
CA VAL A 131 10.80 15.15 -9.69
C VAL A 131 10.86 14.08 -8.60
N ALA A 132 9.99 14.24 -7.62
CA ALA A 132 9.95 13.46 -6.41
C ALA A 132 9.14 12.19 -6.67
N GLY A 133 9.48 11.12 -5.94
CA GLY A 133 8.57 9.99 -5.74
C GLY A 133 7.37 10.45 -4.92
N THR A 134 6.38 11.02 -5.60
CA THR A 134 5.01 11.31 -5.15
C THR A 134 4.09 10.09 -5.32
N GLY A 135 4.64 8.93 -5.68
CA GLY A 135 3.82 7.84 -6.19
C GLY A 135 3.50 6.74 -5.21
N LYS A 136 3.89 6.73 -3.92
CA LYS A 136 3.56 5.62 -2.98
C LYS A 136 2.07 5.58 -2.62
N CYS A 137 1.26 4.98 -3.47
CA CYS A 137 -0.19 5.01 -3.34
C CYS A 137 -0.77 3.61 -3.58
N ILE A 138 -2.02 3.41 -3.14
CA ILE A 138 -2.82 2.21 -3.41
C ILE A 138 -4.05 2.57 -4.22
N ALA A 139 -4.63 1.59 -4.93
CA ALA A 139 -5.80 1.80 -5.77
C ALA A 139 -6.99 2.33 -4.97
N GLY A 140 -7.75 3.26 -5.57
CA GLY A 140 -8.87 3.97 -4.95
C GLY A 140 -9.99 3.09 -4.41
N ASP A 141 -10.16 1.88 -4.96
CA ASP A 141 -11.14 0.88 -4.51
C ASP A 141 -10.69 0.07 -3.27
N SER A 142 -9.49 0.36 -2.74
CA SER A 142 -8.96 -0.33 -1.57
C SER A 142 -9.72 0.07 -0.31
N LEU A 143 -10.25 -0.93 0.40
CA LEU A 143 -11.01 -0.74 1.63
C LEU A 143 -10.07 -0.51 2.81
N VAL A 144 -10.01 0.73 3.28
CA VAL A 144 -9.29 1.15 4.49
C VAL A 144 -10.13 0.84 5.71
N LEU A 145 -9.50 0.25 6.73
CA LEU A 145 -10.16 -0.07 7.99
C LEU A 145 -10.20 1.18 8.90
N THR A 146 -11.39 1.72 9.15
CA THR A 146 -11.58 2.96 9.92
C THR A 146 -12.58 2.78 11.06
N THR A 147 -12.59 3.70 12.04
CA THR A 147 -13.61 3.72 13.10
C THR A 147 -15.03 4.02 12.59
N HIS A 148 -15.16 4.42 11.33
CA HIS A 148 -16.44 4.63 10.64
C HIS A 148 -16.79 3.46 9.70
N GLY A 149 -16.08 2.33 9.83
CA GLY A 149 -16.24 1.14 8.99
C GLY A 149 -15.17 1.04 7.90
N MET A 150 -15.41 0.16 6.93
CA MET A 150 -14.49 -0.08 5.81
C MET A 150 -14.77 0.91 4.67
N LEU A 151 -13.93 1.92 4.53
CA LEU A 151 -14.12 2.97 3.52
C LEU A 151 -13.15 2.77 2.36
N GLU A 152 -13.62 2.88 1.13
CA GLU A 152 -12.73 2.95 -0.02
C GLU A 152 -11.83 4.19 0.10
N ILE A 153 -10.53 4.05 -0.08
CA ILE A 153 -9.57 5.16 0.10
C ILE A 153 -9.91 6.35 -0.82
N GLY A 154 -10.40 6.08 -2.04
CA GLY A 154 -10.83 7.14 -2.96
C GLY A 154 -12.05 7.92 -2.45
N ALA A 155 -12.90 7.31 -1.62
CA ALA A 155 -14.01 8.01 -0.98
C ALA A 155 -13.54 8.97 0.13
N LEU A 156 -12.42 8.66 0.80
CA LEU A 156 -11.78 9.59 1.75
C LEU A 156 -11.19 10.80 1.03
N GLY A 157 -10.75 10.63 -0.22
CA GLY A 157 -10.25 11.70 -1.11
C GLY A 157 -11.31 12.34 -2.00
N SER A 158 -12.60 12.24 -1.66
CA SER A 158 -13.66 12.79 -2.51
C SER A 158 -13.53 14.31 -2.65
N GLY A 159 -13.50 14.78 -3.90
CA GLY A 159 -13.34 16.21 -4.24
C GLY A 159 -11.89 16.71 -4.32
N VAL A 160 -10.91 15.88 -3.98
CA VAL A 160 -9.48 16.21 -4.06
C VAL A 160 -9.01 16.05 -5.51
N GLN A 161 -8.32 17.04 -6.08
CA GLN A 161 -7.80 16.93 -7.44
C GLN A 161 -6.54 16.03 -7.49
N PRO A 162 -6.21 15.46 -8.65
CA PRO A 162 -4.94 14.75 -8.82
C PRO A 162 -3.74 15.62 -8.44
N ASP A 163 -2.75 14.99 -7.81
CA ASP A 163 -1.53 15.58 -7.25
C ASP A 163 -1.75 16.58 -6.11
N GLU A 164 -2.91 16.52 -5.44
CA GLU A 164 -3.22 17.35 -4.28
C GLU A 164 -3.37 16.55 -2.98
N TYR A 165 -3.10 17.26 -1.88
CA TYR A 165 -3.41 16.82 -0.52
C TYR A 165 -4.64 17.56 -0.01
N ALA A 166 -5.49 16.85 0.72
CA ALA A 166 -6.54 17.46 1.52
C ALA A 166 -6.48 16.98 2.96
N PRO A 167 -6.75 17.86 3.94
CA PRO A 167 -6.88 17.44 5.33
C PRO A 167 -8.09 16.53 5.49
N ILE A 168 -7.92 15.49 6.30
CA ILE A 168 -9.01 14.61 6.73
C ILE A 168 -8.89 14.40 8.25
N ASP A 169 -10.00 14.08 8.89
CA ASP A 169 -10.05 13.63 10.28
C ASP A 169 -10.63 12.21 10.32
N ALA A 170 -9.84 11.26 9.80
CA ALA A 170 -10.24 9.86 9.74
C ALA A 170 -9.39 9.04 10.69
N ARG A 171 -10.01 8.33 11.62
CA ARG A 171 -9.31 7.39 12.49
C ARG A 171 -9.21 6.03 11.79
N VAL A 172 -7.98 5.61 11.47
CA VAL A 172 -7.66 4.41 10.70
C VAL A 172 -6.92 3.40 11.58
N HIS A 173 -7.04 2.12 11.25
CA HIS A 173 -6.24 1.08 11.91
C HIS A 173 -4.87 0.98 11.24
N GLY A 174 -3.80 1.25 11.99
CA GLY A 174 -2.40 1.04 11.62
C GLY A 174 -1.88 -0.33 12.07
N LEU A 175 -0.56 -0.49 12.07
CA LEU A 175 0.11 -1.72 12.51
C LEU A 175 -0.09 -1.99 14.01
N ASP A 176 -0.03 -0.95 14.84
CA ASP A 176 -0.06 -1.06 16.30
C ASP A 176 -1.39 -0.61 16.95
N GLY A 177 -2.41 -0.32 16.13
CA GLY A 177 -3.76 0.03 16.61
C GLY A 177 -4.39 1.21 15.86
N ILE A 178 -5.36 1.86 16.49
CA ILE A 178 -6.12 2.97 15.87
C ILE A 178 -5.35 4.28 16.00
N GLU A 179 -5.23 4.99 14.88
CA GLU A 179 -4.51 6.26 14.75
C GLU A 179 -5.28 7.26 13.89
N THR A 180 -4.88 8.52 13.92
CA THR A 180 -5.51 9.58 13.13
C THR A 180 -4.74 9.77 11.82
N ALA A 181 -5.43 9.57 10.69
CA ALA A 181 -4.96 10.03 9.40
C ALA A 181 -5.29 11.52 9.27
N SER A 182 -4.26 12.32 9.01
CA SER A 182 -4.33 13.77 8.95
C SER A 182 -4.62 14.32 7.55
N HIS A 183 -4.20 13.60 6.52
CA HIS A 183 -4.35 14.00 5.12
C HIS A 183 -4.59 12.79 4.24
N VAL A 184 -5.31 13.02 3.15
CA VAL A 184 -5.38 12.13 1.99
C VAL A 184 -4.66 12.78 0.82
N TYR A 185 -3.93 11.98 0.07
CA TYR A 185 -3.30 12.37 -1.19
C TYR A 185 -4.03 11.68 -2.34
N HIS A 186 -4.28 12.40 -3.43
CA HIS A 186 -4.78 11.82 -4.66
C HIS A 186 -3.66 11.81 -5.69
N GLY A 187 -3.08 10.65 -6.00
CA GLY A 187 -1.95 10.51 -6.91
C GLY A 187 -2.30 10.40 -8.40
N GLY A 188 -3.57 10.66 -8.76
CA GLY A 188 -4.05 10.53 -10.13
C GLY A 188 -4.00 9.08 -10.64
N GLU A 189 -4.03 8.91 -11.96
CA GLU A 189 -3.96 7.60 -12.62
C GLU A 189 -2.52 7.26 -13.03
N THR A 190 -1.99 6.15 -12.52
CA THR A 190 -0.60 5.75 -12.74
C THR A 190 -0.47 4.22 -12.85
N ASP A 191 0.71 3.76 -13.29
CA ASP A 191 1.04 2.35 -13.37
C ASP A 191 1.15 1.73 -11.97
N THR A 192 0.60 0.52 -11.83
CA THR A 192 0.47 -0.19 -10.56
C THR A 192 0.87 -1.65 -10.70
N LEU A 193 1.09 -2.30 -9.56
CA LEU A 193 1.29 -3.73 -9.41
C LEU A 193 0.16 -4.29 -8.56
N GLN A 194 -0.60 -5.23 -9.12
CA GLN A 194 -1.58 -6.01 -8.40
C GLN A 194 -0.89 -7.22 -7.76
N VAL A 195 -0.75 -7.17 -6.44
CA VAL A 195 -0.21 -8.24 -5.60
C VAL A 195 -1.35 -9.17 -5.19
N THR A 196 -1.26 -10.46 -5.47
CA THR A 196 -2.26 -11.47 -5.05
C THR A 196 -1.61 -12.60 -4.27
N THR A 197 -2.26 -13.00 -3.18
CA THR A 197 -1.78 -14.03 -2.25
C THR A 197 -2.41 -15.40 -2.51
N ARG A 198 -1.90 -16.46 -1.85
CA ARG A 198 -2.40 -17.84 -1.99
C ARG A 198 -3.88 -18.04 -1.66
N PHE A 199 -4.46 -17.17 -0.83
CA PHE A 199 -5.88 -17.18 -0.51
C PHE A 199 -6.70 -16.22 -1.39
N GLY A 200 -6.06 -15.56 -2.34
CA GLY A 200 -6.69 -14.63 -3.28
C GLY A 200 -7.00 -13.25 -2.72
N PHE A 201 -6.52 -12.92 -1.51
CA PHE A 201 -6.44 -11.51 -1.07
C PHE A 201 -5.53 -10.76 -2.02
N SER A 202 -5.91 -9.52 -2.32
CA SER A 202 -5.19 -8.70 -3.29
C SER A 202 -5.17 -7.23 -2.88
N ILE A 203 -4.06 -6.58 -3.19
CA ILE A 203 -3.88 -5.14 -3.12
C ILE A 203 -3.21 -4.66 -4.40
N GLU A 204 -3.63 -3.51 -4.89
CA GLU A 204 -3.05 -2.87 -6.05
C GLU A 204 -2.38 -1.59 -5.58
N ALA A 205 -1.09 -1.48 -5.83
CA ALA A 205 -0.26 -0.40 -5.32
C ALA A 205 0.76 0.01 -6.38
N THR A 206 1.28 1.23 -6.27
CA THR A 206 2.37 1.66 -7.16
C THR A 206 3.66 0.89 -6.89
N PRO A 207 4.58 0.79 -7.87
CA PRO A 207 5.84 0.04 -7.75
C PRO A 207 6.62 0.31 -6.45
N GLU A 208 6.73 1.56 -6.06
CA GLU A 208 7.47 2.02 -4.88
C GLU A 208 6.72 1.87 -3.54
N HIS A 209 5.44 1.48 -3.55
CA HIS A 209 4.63 1.42 -2.34
C HIS A 209 5.08 0.25 -1.43
N PRO A 210 5.44 0.49 -0.16
CA PRO A 210 5.95 -0.56 0.71
C PRO A 210 4.81 -1.32 1.39
N LEU A 211 4.88 -2.65 1.36
CA LEU A 211 4.01 -3.57 2.08
C LEU A 211 4.80 -4.28 3.18
N LEU A 212 4.13 -4.57 4.30
CA LEU A 212 4.75 -5.31 5.39
C LEU A 212 4.90 -6.80 5.00
N THR A 213 6.11 -7.32 5.08
CA THR A 213 6.46 -8.71 4.79
C THR A 213 7.12 -9.38 5.99
N LEU A 214 7.15 -10.70 5.97
CA LEU A 214 8.00 -11.52 6.85
C LEU A 214 9.13 -12.09 6.01
N ASP A 215 10.37 -11.75 6.33
CA ASP A 215 11.52 -12.27 5.60
C ASP A 215 11.88 -13.71 6.02
N GLY A 216 12.82 -14.32 5.31
CA GLY A 216 13.28 -15.69 5.58
C GLY A 216 13.99 -15.88 6.92
N THR A 217 14.29 -14.80 7.65
CA THR A 217 14.83 -14.86 9.01
C THR A 217 13.74 -14.88 10.07
N GLY A 218 12.50 -14.60 9.69
CA GLY A 218 11.37 -14.44 10.61
C GLY A 218 11.22 -13.02 11.14
N ALA A 219 11.86 -12.03 10.52
CA ALA A 219 11.75 -10.62 10.87
C ALA A 219 10.70 -9.91 10.00
N LEU A 220 9.94 -8.99 10.61
CA LEU A 220 9.05 -8.10 9.87
C LEU A 220 9.86 -7.05 9.13
N LYS A 221 9.56 -6.84 7.84
CA LYS A 221 10.28 -5.91 6.98
C LYS A 221 9.33 -5.19 6.04
N TRP A 222 9.60 -3.91 5.76
CA TRP A 222 8.93 -3.18 4.69
C TRP A 222 9.63 -3.49 3.37
N LYS A 223 8.86 -3.90 2.36
CA LYS A 223 9.38 -4.23 1.03
C LYS A 223 8.52 -3.54 -0.03
N ARG A 224 9.14 -2.90 -1.02
CA ARG A 224 8.42 -2.20 -2.10
C ARG A 224 7.67 -3.21 -2.98
N ALA A 225 6.55 -2.79 -3.57
CA ALA A 225 5.74 -3.64 -4.42
C ALA A 225 6.53 -4.21 -5.62
N ASP A 226 7.48 -3.45 -6.18
CA ASP A 226 8.34 -3.88 -7.29
C ASP A 226 9.54 -4.74 -6.89
N GLU A 227 9.89 -4.76 -5.61
CA GLU A 227 10.89 -5.69 -5.08
C GLU A 227 10.27 -7.05 -4.73
N LEU A 228 8.93 -7.12 -4.61
CA LEU A 228 8.23 -8.36 -4.26
C LEU A 228 8.42 -9.43 -5.33
N SER A 229 8.40 -10.68 -4.89
CA SER A 229 8.49 -11.85 -5.75
C SER A 229 7.46 -12.90 -5.34
N VAL A 230 7.05 -13.74 -6.28
CA VAL A 230 6.21 -14.91 -5.98
C VAL A 230 6.93 -15.79 -4.95
N GLY A 231 6.23 -16.16 -3.89
CA GLY A 231 6.77 -16.87 -2.73
C GLY A 231 7.14 -15.98 -1.54
N ASP A 232 7.28 -14.66 -1.71
CA ASP A 232 7.41 -13.74 -0.58
C ASP A 232 6.17 -13.80 0.31
N VAL A 233 6.35 -13.59 1.62
CA VAL A 233 5.28 -13.66 2.61
C VAL A 233 4.87 -12.25 3.02
N VAL A 234 3.65 -11.85 2.70
CA VAL A 234 3.05 -10.58 3.16
C VAL A 234 2.30 -10.79 4.47
N ALA A 235 2.25 -9.74 5.29
CA ALA A 235 1.51 -9.69 6.53
C ALA A 235 0.17 -8.98 6.35
N LEU A 236 -0.92 -9.67 6.70
CA LEU A 236 -2.27 -9.14 6.70
C LEU A 236 -2.80 -9.04 8.12
N GLN A 237 -3.64 -8.05 8.40
CA GLN A 237 -4.45 -7.99 9.59
C GLN A 237 -5.77 -8.75 9.41
N ARG A 238 -6.22 -9.41 10.47
CA ARG A 238 -7.54 -10.08 10.55
C ARG A 238 -8.11 -9.96 11.95
N GLY A 239 -9.43 -9.97 12.07
CA GLY A 239 -10.12 -10.05 13.36
C GLY A 239 -10.04 -8.78 14.20
N GLN A 240 -9.81 -7.62 13.57
CA GLN A 240 -9.84 -6.32 14.26
C GLN A 240 -11.26 -5.97 14.71
N CYS A 241 -12.29 -6.54 14.06
CA CYS A 241 -13.69 -6.25 14.30
C CYS A 241 -13.98 -4.74 14.36
N LEU A 242 -13.29 -3.96 13.52
CA LEU A 242 -13.46 -2.52 13.46
C LEU A 242 -14.60 -2.20 12.49
N PHE A 243 -15.79 -2.02 13.03
CA PHE A 243 -17.01 -1.68 12.30
C PHE A 243 -17.38 -0.22 12.54
N GLY A 244 -18.20 0.33 11.66
CA GLY A 244 -18.72 1.68 11.84
C GLY A 244 -19.88 1.69 12.83
N SER A 245 -20.53 2.84 12.94
CA SER A 245 -21.71 3.02 13.78
C SER A 245 -22.88 3.65 13.03
N ASN A 246 -22.73 3.91 11.73
CA ASN A 246 -23.73 4.65 10.98
C ASN A 246 -24.93 3.76 10.67
N THR A 247 -26.08 4.11 11.24
CA THR A 247 -27.37 3.53 10.90
C THR A 247 -28.31 4.57 10.28
N SER A 248 -27.94 5.86 10.31
CA SER A 248 -28.84 6.93 9.86
C SER A 248 -29.09 6.87 8.37
N ILE A 249 -30.35 7.12 7.98
CA ILE A 249 -30.75 7.22 6.58
C ILE A 249 -31.25 8.64 6.34
N SER A 250 -30.46 9.41 5.58
CA SER A 250 -30.83 10.75 5.14
C SER A 250 -31.11 10.73 3.64
N PHE A 251 -32.38 10.52 3.28
CA PHE A 251 -32.80 10.33 1.89
C PHE A 251 -33.96 11.24 1.52
N ASP A 252 -33.71 12.16 0.58
CA ASP A 252 -34.74 13.01 -0.01
C ASP A 252 -35.26 12.39 -1.31
N TYR A 253 -36.50 11.92 -1.28
CA TYR A 253 -37.15 11.36 -2.45
C TYR A 253 -37.38 12.43 -3.53
N GLN A 254 -36.99 12.12 -4.77
CA GLN A 254 -37.19 12.97 -5.94
C GLN A 254 -38.20 12.30 -6.89
N PRO A 255 -39.47 12.76 -6.93
CA PRO A 255 -40.46 12.21 -7.84
C PRO A 255 -39.98 12.24 -9.30
N ASN A 256 -40.19 11.15 -10.05
CA ASN A 256 -39.75 11.06 -11.44
C ASN A 256 -40.50 12.01 -12.40
N GLY A 257 -41.57 12.64 -11.92
CA GLY A 257 -42.40 13.61 -12.65
C GLY A 257 -43.75 13.80 -11.95
N PRO A 258 -44.65 14.63 -12.52
CA PRO A 258 -45.95 14.96 -11.91
C PRO A 258 -46.89 13.77 -11.68
N GLN A 259 -46.67 12.66 -12.40
CA GLN A 259 -47.45 11.43 -12.31
C GLN A 259 -46.85 10.40 -11.34
N ASP A 260 -45.73 10.73 -10.70
CA ASP A 260 -45.11 9.83 -9.72
C ASP A 260 -45.81 9.97 -8.37
N HIS A 261 -46.81 9.12 -8.15
CA HIS A 261 -47.59 9.04 -6.93
C HIS A 261 -47.12 7.88 -6.03
N SER A 262 -45.79 7.67 -5.94
CA SER A 262 -45.23 6.63 -5.08
C SER A 262 -45.71 6.79 -3.65
N ARG A 263 -46.07 5.65 -3.02
CA ARG A 263 -46.37 5.63 -1.60
C ARG A 263 -45.12 6.03 -0.80
N PRO A 264 -45.28 6.87 0.25
CA PRO A 264 -44.21 7.19 1.17
C PRO A 264 -43.56 5.93 1.76
N VAL A 265 -42.24 5.89 1.76
CA VAL A 265 -41.45 4.86 2.42
C VAL A 265 -40.73 5.51 3.58
N GLU A 266 -41.16 5.19 4.80
CA GLU A 266 -40.59 5.72 6.04
C GLU A 266 -39.58 4.73 6.61
N LEU A 267 -38.29 5.09 6.55
CA LEU A 267 -37.19 4.32 7.12
C LEU A 267 -36.09 5.29 7.57
N GLU A 268 -36.06 5.60 8.86
CA GLU A 268 -35.13 6.58 9.44
C GLU A 268 -33.75 5.97 9.76
N ALA A 269 -33.71 4.67 10.00
CA ALA A 269 -32.50 3.95 10.35
C ALA A 269 -32.43 2.57 9.67
N LEU A 270 -31.22 2.22 9.25
CA LEU A 270 -30.86 0.89 8.81
C LEU A 270 -30.85 -0.04 10.02
N ASP A 271 -31.58 -1.14 9.92
CA ASP A 271 -31.60 -2.19 10.93
C ASP A 271 -31.26 -3.56 10.36
N GLU A 272 -31.11 -4.56 11.23
CA GLU A 272 -30.73 -5.91 10.84
C GLU A 272 -31.71 -6.56 9.85
N LYS A 273 -33.02 -6.28 9.96
CA LYS A 273 -34.02 -6.87 9.07
C LYS A 273 -33.93 -6.29 7.67
N PHE A 274 -33.75 -4.96 7.57
CA PHE A 274 -33.58 -4.28 6.29
C PHE A 274 -32.24 -4.66 5.65
N ALA A 275 -31.16 -4.74 6.43
CA ALA A 275 -29.85 -5.17 5.96
C ALA A 275 -29.85 -6.63 5.47
N TYR A 276 -30.51 -7.54 6.17
CA TYR A 276 -30.73 -8.91 5.70
C TYR A 276 -31.37 -8.91 4.31
N LEU A 277 -32.42 -8.11 4.11
CA LEU A 277 -33.07 -8.04 2.81
C LEU A 277 -32.17 -7.42 1.74
N MET A 278 -31.39 -6.38 2.07
CA MET A 278 -30.39 -5.84 1.15
C MET A 278 -29.37 -6.91 0.75
N GLY A 279 -28.99 -7.81 1.67
CA GLY A 279 -28.14 -8.96 1.39
C GLY A 279 -28.79 -9.94 0.42
N VAL A 280 -30.04 -10.32 0.69
CA VAL A 280 -30.84 -11.17 -0.20
C VAL A 280 -30.97 -10.55 -1.60
N LEU A 281 -31.30 -9.25 -1.69
CA LEU A 281 -31.43 -8.54 -2.96
C LEU A 281 -30.08 -8.40 -3.69
N THR A 282 -28.98 -8.35 -2.95
CA THR A 282 -27.64 -8.40 -3.55
C THR A 282 -27.40 -9.76 -4.21
N GLY A 283 -27.88 -10.87 -3.65
CA GLY A 283 -27.81 -12.18 -4.31
C GLY A 283 -28.88 -12.37 -5.39
N ASP A 284 -30.11 -12.61 -4.95
CA ASP A 284 -31.27 -13.02 -5.78
C ASP A 284 -32.11 -11.85 -6.32
N GLY A 285 -31.72 -10.60 -6.02
CA GLY A 285 -32.45 -9.41 -6.44
C GLY A 285 -32.01 -8.82 -7.80
N CYS A 286 -32.92 -8.06 -8.40
CA CYS A 286 -32.76 -7.34 -9.66
C CYS A 286 -33.39 -5.94 -9.61
N LEU A 287 -32.54 -4.92 -9.76
CA LEU A 287 -32.91 -3.49 -9.79
C LEU A 287 -32.55 -2.82 -11.15
N THR A 288 -32.36 -3.61 -12.21
CA THR A 288 -32.08 -3.08 -13.56
C THR A 288 -33.29 -2.41 -14.20
N PHE A 289 -34.50 -2.77 -13.74
CA PHE A 289 -35.75 -2.16 -14.16
C PHE A 289 -36.08 -1.01 -13.22
N ARG A 290 -36.00 0.23 -13.72
CA ARG A 290 -36.30 1.44 -12.94
C ARG A 290 -37.64 1.30 -12.22
N ASN A 291 -37.67 1.70 -10.95
CA ASN A 291 -38.85 1.65 -10.06
C ASN A 291 -39.37 0.25 -9.73
N ARG A 292 -38.71 -0.83 -10.17
CA ARG A 292 -39.08 -2.22 -9.84
C ARG A 292 -37.96 -2.87 -9.04
N ILE A 293 -38.32 -3.37 -7.86
CA ILE A 293 -37.46 -4.21 -7.04
C ILE A 293 -37.96 -5.63 -7.23
N ILE A 294 -37.17 -6.47 -7.91
CA ILE A 294 -37.55 -7.84 -8.23
C ILE A 294 -36.69 -8.79 -7.39
N LEU A 295 -37.33 -9.72 -6.71
CA LEU A 295 -36.70 -10.87 -6.06
C LEU A 295 -37.04 -12.13 -6.86
N SER A 296 -36.04 -12.89 -7.30
CA SER A 296 -36.24 -14.16 -7.98
C SER A 296 -35.81 -15.31 -7.07
N SER A 297 -36.75 -15.93 -6.35
CA SER A 297 -36.42 -17.01 -5.40
C SER A 297 -37.52 -18.07 -5.29
N SER A 298 -37.10 -19.33 -5.15
CA SER A 298 -37.99 -20.47 -4.84
C SER A 298 -38.01 -20.82 -3.35
N ASP A 299 -37.23 -20.14 -2.52
CA ASP A 299 -37.17 -20.38 -1.08
C ASP A 299 -38.26 -19.59 -0.36
N GLU A 300 -39.25 -20.29 0.20
CA GLU A 300 -40.40 -19.69 0.87
C GLU A 300 -40.01 -18.78 2.04
N SER A 301 -38.92 -19.09 2.76
CA SER A 301 -38.49 -18.26 3.89
C SER A 301 -37.93 -16.92 3.41
N ILE A 302 -37.19 -16.92 2.29
CA ILE A 302 -36.70 -15.69 1.66
C ILE A 302 -37.87 -14.86 1.12
N VAL A 303 -38.82 -15.52 0.44
CA VAL A 303 -40.01 -14.87 -0.11
C VAL A 303 -40.84 -14.24 1.02
N ASN A 304 -41.07 -14.95 2.13
CA ASN A 304 -41.78 -14.41 3.29
C ASN A 304 -41.08 -13.19 3.89
N ALA A 305 -39.75 -13.21 4.03
CA ALA A 305 -39.00 -12.05 4.50
C ALA A 305 -39.16 -10.82 3.57
N PHE A 306 -39.28 -11.03 2.25
CA PHE A 306 -39.56 -9.97 1.29
C PHE A 306 -40.99 -9.41 1.43
N TYR A 307 -41.99 -10.27 1.66
CA TYR A 307 -43.36 -9.85 1.95
C TYR A 307 -43.47 -9.08 3.27
N GLU A 308 -42.82 -9.56 4.34
CA GLU A 308 -42.79 -8.88 5.64
C GLU A 308 -42.19 -7.48 5.52
N MET A 309 -41.11 -7.33 4.76
CA MET A 309 -40.50 -6.02 4.53
C MET A 309 -41.43 -5.11 3.73
N ALA A 310 -42.03 -5.60 2.64
CA ALA A 310 -42.98 -4.80 1.88
C ALA A 310 -44.14 -4.32 2.76
N GLY A 311 -44.69 -5.20 3.60
CA GLY A 311 -45.72 -4.86 4.57
C GLY A 311 -45.28 -3.82 5.59
N ARG A 312 -44.06 -3.94 6.13
CA ARG A 312 -43.45 -2.96 7.03
C ARG A 312 -43.35 -1.57 6.39
N LEU A 313 -43.09 -1.50 5.08
CA LEU A 313 -42.96 -0.26 4.33
C LEU A 313 -44.29 0.23 3.72
N GLY A 314 -45.43 -0.42 4.02
CA GLY A 314 -46.74 -0.06 3.45
C GLY A 314 -46.87 -0.35 1.94
N LEU A 315 -46.02 -1.21 1.41
CA LEU A 315 -45.94 -1.58 0.00
C LEU A 315 -46.56 -2.96 -0.26
N HIS A 316 -46.85 -3.23 -1.53
CA HIS A 316 -47.40 -4.51 -1.97
C HIS A 316 -46.42 -5.24 -2.87
N VAL A 317 -46.35 -6.56 -2.66
CA VAL A 317 -45.63 -7.47 -3.54
C VAL A 317 -46.64 -8.13 -4.49
N PHE A 318 -46.33 -8.14 -5.77
CA PHE A 318 -47.07 -8.90 -6.78
C PHE A 318 -46.15 -9.86 -7.51
N ARG A 319 -46.72 -10.93 -8.06
CA ARG A 319 -45.97 -11.87 -8.89
C ARG A 319 -45.81 -11.31 -10.30
N ASN A 320 -44.64 -11.53 -10.89
CA ASN A 320 -44.48 -11.37 -12.33
C ASN A 320 -45.32 -12.45 -13.05
N GLY A 321 -45.77 -12.19 -14.28
CA GLY A 321 -46.68 -13.08 -15.02
C GLY A 321 -46.16 -14.51 -15.28
N GLY A 322 -46.98 -15.33 -15.94
CA GLY A 322 -46.86 -16.81 -15.99
C GLY A 322 -45.50 -17.41 -16.35
N ASP A 323 -44.66 -16.73 -17.13
CA ASP A 323 -43.36 -17.26 -17.57
C ASP A 323 -42.24 -17.16 -16.50
N ARG A 324 -42.49 -16.46 -15.38
CA ARG A 324 -41.51 -16.27 -14.29
C ARG A 324 -42.15 -16.46 -12.92
N PRO A 325 -42.50 -17.72 -12.55
CA PRO A 325 -43.29 -18.01 -11.35
C PRO A 325 -42.59 -17.70 -10.02
N TYR A 326 -41.27 -17.50 -10.05
CA TYR A 326 -40.45 -17.20 -8.87
C TYR A 326 -40.08 -15.72 -8.75
N ASP A 327 -40.57 -14.85 -9.63
CA ASP A 327 -40.32 -13.41 -9.58
C ASP A 327 -41.40 -12.70 -8.74
N TYR A 328 -40.97 -12.10 -7.64
CA TYR A 328 -41.76 -11.27 -6.74
C TYR A 328 -41.34 -9.82 -6.89
N VAL A 329 -42.30 -8.91 -7.03
CA VAL A 329 -42.03 -7.53 -7.48
C VAL A 329 -42.66 -6.54 -6.52
N ILE A 330 -41.87 -5.56 -6.10
CA ILE A 330 -42.35 -4.30 -5.51
C ILE A 330 -42.19 -3.20 -6.57
N ALA A 331 -43.26 -2.50 -6.88
CA ALA A 331 -43.23 -1.30 -7.72
C ALA A 331 -43.27 -0.07 -6.82
N SER A 332 -42.13 0.61 -6.69
CA SER A 332 -42.00 1.83 -5.89
C SER A 332 -40.78 2.61 -6.39
N SER A 333 -41.00 3.82 -6.90
CA SER A 333 -39.91 4.71 -7.29
C SER A 333 -39.13 5.21 -6.08
N GLN A 334 -39.82 5.47 -4.96
CA GLN A 334 -39.17 5.89 -3.72
C GLN A 334 -38.28 4.80 -3.11
N LEU A 335 -38.77 3.56 -2.97
CA LEU A 335 -37.92 2.46 -2.47
C LEU A 335 -36.75 2.17 -3.41
N TYR A 336 -36.97 2.24 -4.72
CA TYR A 336 -35.91 2.05 -5.71
C TYR A 336 -34.79 3.08 -5.54
N GLN A 337 -35.16 4.36 -5.44
CA GLN A 337 -34.21 5.45 -5.21
C GLN A 337 -33.53 5.34 -3.85
N LEU A 338 -34.25 4.96 -2.80
CA LEU A 338 -33.70 4.72 -1.46
C LEU A 338 -32.64 3.61 -1.48
N LEU A 339 -32.95 2.44 -2.07
CA LEU A 339 -31.99 1.34 -2.17
C LEU A 339 -30.74 1.74 -2.98
N ALA A 340 -30.93 2.50 -4.06
CA ALA A 340 -29.82 3.03 -4.85
C ALA A 340 -28.97 4.04 -4.03
N HIS A 341 -29.62 4.93 -3.27
CA HIS A 341 -28.98 5.89 -2.38
C HIS A 341 -28.16 5.19 -1.28
N LEU A 342 -28.69 4.10 -0.71
CA LEU A 342 -27.97 3.27 0.25
C LEU A 342 -26.79 2.48 -0.37
N GLY A 343 -26.68 2.47 -1.71
CA GLY A 343 -25.57 1.88 -2.45
C GLY A 343 -25.85 0.50 -3.04
N LEU A 344 -27.11 0.04 -3.05
CA LEU A 344 -27.48 -1.22 -3.71
C LEU A 344 -27.39 -1.04 -5.23
N SER A 345 -26.72 -1.97 -5.90
CA SER A 345 -26.43 -1.85 -7.33
C SER A 345 -27.71 -1.95 -8.19
N THR A 346 -27.93 -0.96 -9.05
CA THR A 346 -29.01 -0.95 -10.05
C THR A 346 -28.58 -1.56 -11.40
N GLY A 347 -27.33 -1.99 -11.52
CA GLY A 347 -26.76 -2.59 -12.72
C GLY A 347 -26.93 -4.12 -12.80
N LYS A 348 -26.16 -4.73 -13.72
CA LYS A 348 -26.13 -6.19 -13.93
C LYS A 348 -25.42 -6.91 -12.77
N ALA A 349 -25.53 -8.24 -12.74
CA ALA A 349 -24.88 -9.07 -11.72
C ALA A 349 -23.36 -8.83 -11.60
N SER A 350 -22.66 -8.54 -12.70
CA SER A 350 -21.22 -8.25 -12.70
C SER A 350 -20.83 -6.91 -12.06
N THR A 351 -21.79 -6.00 -11.90
CA THR A 351 -21.58 -4.68 -11.29
C THR A 351 -22.01 -4.63 -9.83
N LYS A 352 -22.51 -5.74 -9.28
CA LYS A 352 -22.94 -5.82 -7.88
C LYS A 352 -21.76 -5.55 -6.96
N ARG A 353 -21.99 -4.84 -5.87
CA ARG A 353 -21.01 -4.54 -4.82
C ARG A 353 -21.70 -4.48 -3.47
N VAL A 354 -20.94 -4.52 -2.38
CA VAL A 354 -21.47 -4.28 -1.05
C VAL A 354 -21.87 -2.79 -0.95
N PRO A 355 -23.10 -2.47 -0.49
CA PRO A 355 -23.53 -1.09 -0.35
C PRO A 355 -22.66 -0.30 0.64
N GLY A 356 -22.37 0.98 0.34
CA GLY A 356 -21.56 1.83 1.22
C GLY A 356 -22.19 2.04 2.61
N SER A 357 -23.53 2.07 2.67
CA SER A 357 -24.28 2.09 3.94
C SER A 357 -24.01 0.86 4.80
N ILE A 358 -23.76 -0.32 4.20
CA ILE A 358 -23.40 -1.53 4.92
C ILE A 358 -21.94 -1.47 5.36
N LEU A 359 -21.03 -1.02 4.50
CA LEU A 359 -19.61 -0.93 4.85
C LEU A 359 -19.30 0.00 6.03
N SER A 360 -20.17 0.97 6.29
CA SER A 360 -20.10 1.92 7.41
C SER A 360 -21.02 1.58 8.61
N ALA A 361 -21.74 0.46 8.53
CA ALA A 361 -22.70 0.07 9.55
C ALA A 361 -22.05 -0.64 10.77
N PRO A 362 -22.76 -0.72 11.90
CA PRO A 362 -22.43 -1.60 13.02
C PRO A 362 -22.27 -3.07 12.62
N GLU A 363 -21.47 -3.79 13.41
CA GLU A 363 -21.20 -5.23 13.24
C GLU A 363 -22.47 -6.06 12.99
N THR A 364 -23.53 -5.86 13.79
CA THR A 364 -24.76 -6.66 13.69
C THR A 364 -25.48 -6.46 12.35
N ILE A 365 -25.46 -5.25 11.81
CA ILE A 365 -26.06 -4.91 10.52
C ILE A 365 -25.23 -5.50 9.38
N VAL A 366 -23.91 -5.39 9.46
CA VAL A 366 -23.00 -6.03 8.50
C VAL A 366 -23.20 -7.54 8.50
N ALA A 367 -23.21 -8.17 9.68
CA ALA A 367 -23.45 -9.60 9.83
C ALA A 367 -24.83 -10.01 9.26
N SER A 368 -25.87 -9.20 9.48
CA SER A 368 -27.21 -9.48 8.95
C SER A 368 -27.27 -9.38 7.41
N PHE A 369 -26.61 -8.37 6.81
CA PHE A 369 -26.46 -8.29 5.36
C PHE A 369 -25.72 -9.49 4.80
N MET A 370 -24.59 -9.86 5.41
CA MET A 370 -23.80 -11.02 5.00
C MET A 370 -24.64 -12.30 5.09
N ARG A 371 -25.42 -12.48 6.16
CA ARG A 371 -26.35 -13.60 6.32
C ARG A 371 -27.36 -13.67 5.17
N GLY A 372 -27.99 -12.56 4.82
CA GLY A 372 -28.94 -12.49 3.70
C GLY A 372 -28.31 -12.83 2.35
N LEU A 373 -27.11 -12.31 2.09
CA LEU A 373 -26.35 -12.62 0.87
C LEU A 373 -25.99 -14.11 0.79
N PHE A 374 -25.52 -14.68 1.89
CA PHE A 374 -25.20 -16.11 1.98
C PHE A 374 -26.44 -17.00 1.99
N ASP A 375 -27.62 -16.52 2.39
CA ASP A 375 -28.89 -17.25 2.28
C ASP A 375 -29.44 -17.27 0.85
N ALA A 376 -29.21 -16.20 0.07
CA ALA A 376 -29.49 -16.18 -1.36
C ALA A 376 -28.47 -17.06 -2.14
N ASP A 377 -27.23 -16.59 -2.30
CA ASP A 377 -26.25 -17.18 -3.22
C ASP A 377 -25.26 -18.15 -2.56
N GLY A 378 -25.24 -18.20 -1.22
CA GLY A 378 -24.30 -19.05 -0.48
C GLY A 378 -24.70 -20.53 -0.49
N THR A 379 -23.72 -21.42 -0.36
CA THR A 379 -23.93 -22.87 -0.27
C THR A 379 -23.20 -23.44 0.94
N VAL A 380 -23.85 -24.35 1.66
CA VAL A 380 -23.21 -25.21 2.66
C VAL A 380 -23.21 -26.65 2.14
N GLU A 381 -22.04 -27.23 1.94
CA GLU A 381 -21.90 -28.59 1.45
C GLU A 381 -22.34 -29.63 2.49
N LYS A 382 -23.11 -30.63 2.06
CA LYS A 382 -23.61 -31.69 2.97
C LYS A 382 -22.49 -32.57 3.51
N ARG A 383 -21.43 -32.78 2.73
CA ARG A 383 -20.36 -33.74 3.02
C ARG A 383 -19.47 -33.29 4.17
N ASP A 384 -19.08 -32.02 4.16
CA ASP A 384 -18.02 -31.50 5.01
C ASP A 384 -18.35 -30.17 5.69
N GLY A 385 -19.54 -29.61 5.43
CA GLY A 385 -19.93 -28.31 5.97
C GLY A 385 -19.19 -27.14 5.33
N LEU A 386 -18.52 -27.33 4.19
CA LEU A 386 -17.85 -26.23 3.48
C LEU A 386 -18.87 -25.16 3.13
N VAL A 387 -18.58 -23.93 3.54
CA VAL A 387 -19.38 -22.75 3.22
C VAL A 387 -18.76 -22.09 1.99
N SER A 388 -19.58 -21.71 1.02
CA SER A 388 -19.12 -21.04 -0.19
C SER A 388 -20.10 -19.97 -0.67
N LEU A 389 -19.58 -19.00 -1.42
CA LEU A 389 -20.35 -17.97 -2.12
C LEU A 389 -19.74 -17.79 -3.51
N SER A 390 -20.56 -17.76 -4.55
CA SER A 390 -20.08 -17.51 -5.92
C SER A 390 -20.82 -16.36 -6.58
N SER A 391 -20.09 -15.49 -7.27
CA SER A 391 -20.67 -14.39 -8.04
C SER A 391 -19.83 -14.10 -9.28
N VAL A 392 -20.44 -13.50 -10.30
CA VAL A 392 -19.73 -12.94 -11.47
C VAL A 392 -19.12 -11.58 -11.18
N SER A 393 -19.54 -10.91 -10.10
CA SER A 393 -18.90 -9.67 -9.66
C SER A 393 -17.65 -10.00 -8.84
N GLU A 394 -16.48 -9.69 -9.40
CA GLU A 394 -15.23 -9.76 -8.64
C GLU A 394 -15.21 -8.78 -7.48
N THR A 395 -15.72 -7.56 -7.68
CA THR A 395 -15.77 -6.50 -6.66
C THR A 395 -16.55 -6.96 -5.43
N LEU A 396 -17.75 -7.54 -5.63
CA LEU A 396 -18.56 -8.07 -4.53
C LEU A 396 -17.79 -9.15 -3.77
N ILE A 397 -17.15 -10.07 -4.49
CA ILE A 397 -16.40 -11.17 -3.87
C ILE A 397 -15.17 -10.67 -3.11
N ARG A 398 -14.41 -9.71 -3.66
CA ARG A 398 -13.29 -9.08 -2.95
C ARG A 398 -13.77 -8.37 -1.68
N GLN A 399 -14.81 -7.55 -1.75
CA GLN A 399 -15.34 -6.83 -0.59
C GLN A 399 -15.88 -7.78 0.48
N VAL A 400 -16.63 -8.83 0.09
CA VAL A 400 -17.08 -9.88 1.00
C VAL A 400 -15.90 -10.60 1.67
N GLN A 401 -14.82 -10.87 0.93
CA GLN A 401 -13.62 -11.48 1.48
C GLN A 401 -12.96 -10.60 2.55
N ILE A 402 -12.90 -9.28 2.33
CA ILE A 402 -12.35 -8.33 3.32
C ILE A 402 -13.25 -8.19 4.54
N ILE A 403 -14.58 -8.16 4.36
CA ILE A 403 -15.54 -8.17 5.48
C ILE A 403 -15.33 -9.42 6.35
N LEU A 404 -15.23 -10.60 5.72
CA LEU A 404 -14.95 -11.85 6.43
C LEU A 404 -13.62 -11.79 7.17
N LEU A 405 -12.58 -11.20 6.57
CA LEU A 405 -11.29 -11.02 7.22
C LEU A 405 -11.38 -10.10 8.46
N ASN A 406 -12.21 -9.05 8.42
CA ASN A 406 -12.46 -8.18 9.57
C ASN A 406 -13.14 -8.93 10.73
N PHE A 407 -14.04 -9.88 10.42
CA PHE A 407 -14.60 -10.85 11.40
C PHE A 407 -13.59 -11.92 11.85
N GLY A 408 -12.36 -11.92 11.32
CA GLY A 408 -11.33 -12.93 11.63
C GLY A 408 -11.52 -14.25 10.89
N ILE A 409 -12.30 -14.27 9.81
CA ILE A 409 -12.59 -15.45 8.98
C ILE A 409 -11.75 -15.39 7.69
N VAL A 410 -10.86 -16.36 7.50
CA VAL A 410 -9.96 -16.42 6.34
C VAL A 410 -10.63 -17.21 5.20
N ALA A 411 -11.33 -16.51 4.31
CA ALA A 411 -11.94 -17.10 3.12
C ALA A 411 -10.96 -17.16 1.94
N SER A 412 -10.98 -18.26 1.18
CA SER A 412 -10.15 -18.44 -0.02
C SER A 412 -10.93 -18.07 -1.29
N LYS A 413 -10.38 -17.15 -2.10
CA LYS A 413 -10.92 -16.77 -3.42
C LYS A 413 -10.28 -17.61 -4.53
N SER A 414 -11.11 -18.11 -5.43
CA SER A 414 -10.70 -18.86 -6.63
C SER A 414 -11.64 -18.56 -7.82
N ILE A 415 -11.25 -19.00 -9.03
CA ILE A 415 -12.11 -18.90 -10.22
C ILE A 415 -12.87 -20.22 -10.40
N LYS A 416 -14.20 -20.14 -10.45
CA LYS A 416 -15.08 -21.25 -10.81
C LYS A 416 -15.42 -21.18 -12.29
N ARG A 417 -14.99 -22.20 -13.03
CA ARG A 417 -15.29 -22.37 -14.46
C ARG A 417 -16.57 -23.17 -14.63
N GLY A 418 -17.55 -22.61 -15.32
CA GLY A 418 -18.83 -23.26 -15.61
C GLY A 418 -19.26 -23.08 -17.06
N ARG A 419 -20.46 -23.56 -17.37
CA ARG A 419 -21.15 -23.27 -18.63
C ARG A 419 -22.52 -22.68 -18.34
N TYR A 420 -22.88 -21.63 -19.07
CA TYR A 420 -24.22 -21.04 -19.05
C TYR A 420 -24.70 -20.86 -20.48
N ASN A 421 -25.88 -21.39 -20.81
CA ASN A 421 -26.42 -21.43 -22.19
C ASN A 421 -25.41 -21.93 -23.24
N GLY A 422 -24.66 -23.00 -22.91
CA GLY A 422 -23.66 -23.60 -23.80
C GLY A 422 -22.34 -22.82 -23.92
N LYS A 423 -22.22 -21.61 -23.37
CA LYS A 423 -21.00 -20.79 -23.39
C LYS A 423 -20.21 -20.96 -22.09
N GLN A 424 -18.89 -20.81 -22.16
CA GLN A 424 -18.07 -20.73 -20.96
C GLN A 424 -18.50 -19.54 -20.11
N HIS A 425 -18.63 -19.77 -18.81
CA HIS A 425 -19.03 -18.76 -17.84
C HIS A 425 -18.07 -18.82 -16.65
N LEU A 426 -17.36 -17.72 -16.42
CA LEU A 426 -16.42 -17.58 -15.31
C LEU A 426 -17.10 -16.84 -14.16
N SER A 427 -16.88 -17.33 -12.94
CA SER A 427 -17.35 -16.70 -11.71
C SER A 427 -16.26 -16.78 -10.65
N HIS A 428 -16.31 -15.86 -9.69
CA HIS A 428 -15.42 -15.83 -8.54
C HIS A 428 -16.08 -16.60 -7.40
N LEU A 429 -15.32 -17.47 -6.73
CA LEU A 429 -15.79 -18.36 -5.68
C LEU A 429 -15.00 -18.10 -4.40
N LEU A 430 -15.71 -17.83 -3.31
CA LEU A 430 -15.18 -17.86 -1.96
C LEU A 430 -15.51 -19.20 -1.30
N THR A 431 -14.53 -19.76 -0.59
CA THR A 431 -14.71 -20.97 0.22
C THR A 431 -14.15 -20.78 1.62
N MET A 432 -14.85 -21.36 2.59
CA MET A 432 -14.46 -21.45 4.00
C MET A 432 -14.70 -22.89 4.44
N ALA A 433 -13.68 -23.51 5.04
CA ALA A 433 -13.72 -24.91 5.44
C ALA A 433 -13.18 -25.09 6.86
N GLY A 434 -13.63 -26.14 7.55
CA GLY A 434 -13.15 -26.46 8.90
C GLY A 434 -13.41 -25.32 9.88
N ALA A 435 -12.36 -24.83 10.52
CA ALA A 435 -12.44 -23.76 11.53
C ALA A 435 -13.03 -22.46 10.99
N GLU A 436 -12.74 -22.11 9.73
CA GLU A 436 -13.26 -20.87 9.13
C GLU A 436 -14.76 -20.93 8.88
N ALA A 437 -15.27 -22.11 8.48
CA ALA A 437 -16.71 -22.34 8.36
C ALA A 437 -17.40 -22.28 9.73
N GLU A 438 -16.74 -22.78 10.78
CA GLU A 438 -17.25 -22.71 12.15
C GLU A 438 -17.31 -21.26 12.66
N ARG A 439 -16.25 -20.48 12.47
CA ARG A 439 -16.24 -19.04 12.79
C ARG A 439 -17.33 -18.29 12.02
N PHE A 440 -17.56 -18.63 10.74
CA PHE A 440 -18.67 -18.09 9.97
C PHE A 440 -20.02 -18.41 10.60
N HIS A 441 -20.24 -19.66 11.04
CA HIS A 441 -21.49 -20.05 11.71
C HIS A 441 -21.71 -19.32 13.03
N GLU A 442 -20.65 -19.01 13.77
CA GLU A 442 -20.71 -18.29 15.04
C GLU A 442 -20.94 -16.79 14.88
N ALA A 443 -20.20 -16.14 13.98
CA ALA A 443 -20.26 -14.68 13.82
C ALA A 443 -21.42 -14.21 12.93
N ILE A 444 -21.72 -14.94 11.84
CA ILE A 444 -22.70 -14.52 10.82
C ILE A 444 -23.88 -15.49 10.78
N GLY A 445 -23.60 -16.78 10.60
CA GLY A 445 -24.60 -17.84 10.53
C GLY A 445 -25.50 -17.76 9.31
N PHE A 446 -26.63 -18.47 9.39
CA PHE A 446 -27.67 -18.52 8.35
C PHE A 446 -29.04 -18.35 9.00
N ALA A 447 -29.96 -17.65 8.34
CA ALA A 447 -31.36 -17.62 8.75
C ALA A 447 -32.08 -18.91 8.31
N LEU A 448 -31.67 -19.49 7.16
CA LEU A 448 -32.29 -20.69 6.62
C LEU A 448 -31.90 -21.97 7.37
N GLU A 449 -32.89 -22.66 7.92
CA GLU A 449 -32.68 -23.90 8.67
C GLU A 449 -31.96 -24.98 7.85
N ARG A 450 -32.30 -25.11 6.56
CA ARG A 450 -31.65 -26.08 5.64
C ARG A 450 -30.15 -25.85 5.47
N LYS A 451 -29.65 -24.63 5.71
CA LYS A 451 -28.21 -24.29 5.67
C LYS A 451 -27.59 -24.47 7.07
N ARG A 452 -28.28 -24.03 8.14
CA ARG A 452 -27.85 -24.27 9.53
C ARG A 452 -27.63 -25.75 9.84
N ALA A 453 -28.57 -26.62 9.47
CA ALA A 453 -28.51 -28.06 9.71
C ALA A 453 -27.32 -28.77 9.02
N ARG A 454 -26.64 -28.08 8.08
CA ARG A 454 -25.43 -28.58 7.40
C ARG A 454 -24.13 -28.16 8.08
N ARG A 455 -24.18 -27.40 9.19
CA ARG A 455 -23.01 -27.16 10.04
C ARG A 455 -22.38 -28.48 10.44
N ARG A 456 -21.06 -28.58 10.32
CA ARG A 456 -20.28 -29.75 10.72
C ARG A 456 -19.10 -29.28 11.54
N ALA A 457 -19.05 -29.67 12.80
CA ALA A 457 -17.86 -29.50 13.61
C ALA A 457 -16.75 -30.37 13.02
N LYS A 458 -15.70 -29.75 12.50
CA LYS A 458 -14.50 -30.44 12.00
C LYS A 458 -13.27 -29.96 12.74
N ASN A 459 -12.29 -30.87 12.84
CA ASN A 459 -10.96 -30.52 13.33
C ASN A 459 -10.37 -29.38 12.50
N THR A 460 -9.79 -28.41 13.20
CA THR A 460 -9.09 -27.24 12.63
C THR A 460 -8.06 -27.70 11.60
N ASN A 461 -8.05 -27.10 10.40
CA ASN A 461 -6.91 -27.24 9.49
C ASN A 461 -5.82 -26.27 9.98
N PRO A 462 -4.73 -26.76 10.59
CA PRO A 462 -3.74 -25.89 11.20
C PRO A 462 -2.92 -25.10 10.17
N ASN A 463 -3.04 -25.39 8.86
CA ASN A 463 -2.20 -24.81 7.81
C ASN A 463 -2.73 -23.51 7.19
N ILE A 464 -3.86 -23.00 7.68
CA ILE A 464 -4.43 -21.72 7.20
C ILE A 464 -3.71 -20.56 7.87
N ASP A 465 -3.76 -20.54 9.21
CA ASP A 465 -3.29 -19.45 10.05
C ASP A 465 -2.02 -19.87 10.81
N VAL A 466 -0.88 -19.80 10.11
CA VAL A 466 0.44 -20.22 10.58
C VAL A 466 1.46 -19.10 10.51
N VAL A 467 2.50 -19.18 11.34
CA VAL A 467 3.63 -18.24 11.33
C VAL A 467 4.86 -18.93 10.72
N PRO A 468 5.32 -18.52 9.52
CA PRO A 468 6.50 -19.10 8.89
C PRO A 468 7.82 -18.59 9.50
N HIS A 469 8.95 -19.20 9.11
CA HIS A 469 10.31 -18.73 9.39
C HIS A 469 10.69 -18.57 10.88
N LEU A 470 10.13 -19.43 11.75
CA LEU A 470 10.42 -19.38 13.19
C LEU A 470 11.54 -20.34 13.64
N GLY A 471 12.12 -21.15 12.75
CA GLY A 471 13.00 -22.25 13.14
C GLY A 471 14.26 -21.81 13.87
N ALA A 472 14.90 -20.75 13.36
CA ALA A 472 16.09 -20.15 13.95
C ALA A 472 15.78 -19.52 15.32
N HIS A 473 14.71 -18.73 15.42
CA HIS A 473 14.28 -18.11 16.67
C HIS A 473 13.90 -19.13 17.74
N LEU A 474 13.19 -20.21 17.39
CA LEU A 474 12.88 -21.28 18.33
C LEU A 474 14.15 -21.99 18.82
N SER A 475 15.13 -22.21 17.94
CA SER A 475 16.40 -22.85 18.31
C SER A 475 17.24 -21.97 19.23
N ALA A 476 17.33 -20.67 18.92
CA ALA A 476 18.03 -19.69 19.75
C ALA A 476 17.31 -19.48 21.10
N ALA A 477 15.97 -19.47 21.12
CA ALA A 477 15.18 -19.36 22.34
C ALA A 477 15.47 -20.51 23.31
N MET A 478 15.62 -21.74 22.80
CA MET A 478 15.91 -22.91 23.63
C MET A 478 17.37 -23.01 24.10
N HIS A 479 18.28 -22.20 23.55
CA HIS A 479 19.71 -22.34 23.83
C HIS A 479 20.02 -22.10 25.32
N GLY A 480 20.84 -22.97 25.91
CA GLY A 480 21.25 -22.87 27.31
C GLY A 480 20.19 -23.29 28.34
N THR A 481 19.05 -23.83 27.90
CA THR A 481 17.95 -24.29 28.79
C THR A 481 17.77 -25.80 28.67
N VAL A 482 17.56 -26.48 29.79
CA VAL A 482 17.38 -27.94 29.83
C VAL A 482 15.90 -28.28 29.70
N PHE A 483 15.55 -28.98 28.61
CA PHE A 483 14.21 -29.52 28.38
C PHE A 483 14.21 -31.04 28.48
N THR A 484 13.10 -31.61 28.92
CA THR A 484 12.87 -33.06 28.85
C THR A 484 12.83 -33.54 27.39
N ARG A 485 12.99 -34.86 27.19
CA ARG A 485 12.91 -35.46 25.85
C ARG A 485 11.56 -35.19 25.16
N ALA A 486 10.46 -35.26 25.91
CA ALA A 486 9.12 -35.01 25.38
C ALA A 486 8.95 -33.55 24.95
N GLU A 487 9.39 -32.60 25.78
CA GLU A 487 9.37 -31.17 25.46
C GLU A 487 10.24 -30.86 24.23
N HIS A 488 11.45 -31.42 24.16
CA HIS A 488 12.34 -31.22 23.01
C HIS A 488 11.71 -31.75 21.70
N GLN A 489 10.96 -32.86 21.76
CA GLN A 489 10.20 -33.38 20.62
C GLN A 489 9.09 -32.41 20.18
N MET A 490 8.45 -31.68 21.11
CA MET A 490 7.39 -30.72 20.77
C MET A 490 7.87 -29.53 19.90
N PHE A 491 9.14 -29.14 20.02
CA PHE A 491 9.77 -28.09 19.20
C PHE A 491 10.37 -28.64 17.90
N GLY A 492 10.66 -29.95 17.84
CA GLY A 492 11.55 -30.55 16.85
C GLY A 492 11.18 -30.27 15.40
N ASP A 493 9.90 -30.40 15.02
CA ASP A 493 9.44 -30.17 13.65
C ASP A 493 9.45 -28.70 13.24
N TYR A 494 9.23 -27.80 14.20
CA TYR A 494 9.17 -26.35 13.95
C TYR A 494 10.56 -25.73 13.88
N ARG A 495 11.49 -26.19 14.71
CA ARG A 495 12.91 -25.78 14.66
C ARG A 495 13.59 -26.13 13.33
N ARG A 496 13.21 -27.27 12.76
CA ARG A 496 13.69 -27.76 11.45
C ARG A 496 12.88 -27.20 10.28
N GLU A 497 11.90 -26.34 10.55
CA GLU A 497 10.96 -25.78 9.56
C GLU A 497 10.18 -26.82 8.73
N ALA A 498 10.12 -28.06 9.19
CA ALA A 498 9.31 -29.11 8.58
C ALA A 498 7.81 -28.84 8.76
N ARG A 499 7.43 -28.03 9.75
CA ARG A 499 6.08 -27.54 10.00
C ARG A 499 6.12 -26.07 10.42
N ARG A 500 5.04 -25.35 10.11
CA ARG A 500 4.80 -23.97 10.57
C ARG A 500 3.82 -24.01 11.74
N PRO A 501 4.10 -23.38 12.90
CA PRO A 501 3.16 -23.41 14.02
C PRO A 501 1.94 -22.53 13.72
N SER A 502 0.76 -23.02 14.05
CA SER A 502 -0.43 -22.18 14.21
C SER A 502 -0.31 -21.33 15.48
N TYR A 503 -1.07 -20.25 15.60
CA TYR A 503 -1.09 -19.43 16.81
C TYR A 503 -1.33 -20.23 18.11
N PRO A 504 -2.34 -21.14 18.20
CA PRO A 504 -2.52 -21.97 19.39
C PRO A 504 -1.32 -22.89 19.69
N LYS A 505 -0.59 -23.31 18.66
CA LYS A 505 0.63 -24.10 18.85
C LYS A 505 1.80 -23.21 19.30
N LEU A 506 1.95 -22.02 18.72
CA LEU A 506 2.94 -21.03 19.13
C LEU A 506 2.75 -20.65 20.61
N ASP A 507 1.51 -20.44 21.06
CA ASP A 507 1.18 -20.18 22.46
C ASP A 507 1.66 -21.31 23.38
N LYS A 508 1.44 -22.57 22.99
CA LYS A 508 1.94 -23.72 23.75
C LYS A 508 3.47 -23.76 23.82
N LEU A 509 4.15 -23.42 22.73
CA LEU A 509 5.61 -23.37 22.70
C LEU A 509 6.15 -22.22 23.56
N LEU A 510 5.54 -21.04 23.50
CA LEU A 510 5.89 -19.87 24.30
C LEU A 510 5.64 -20.07 25.80
N HIS A 511 4.52 -20.71 26.16
CA HIS A 511 4.23 -21.09 27.54
C HIS A 511 5.32 -22.03 28.08
N LEU A 512 5.73 -23.01 27.26
CA LEU A 512 6.78 -23.95 27.64
C LEU A 512 8.15 -23.27 27.81
N LEU A 513 8.51 -22.35 26.91
CA LEU A 513 9.71 -21.51 27.09
C LEU A 513 9.63 -20.71 28.39
N SER A 514 8.47 -20.12 28.67
CA SER A 514 8.24 -19.29 29.87
C SER A 514 8.28 -20.09 31.17
N SER A 515 7.74 -21.32 31.19
CA SER A 515 7.77 -22.19 32.37
C SER A 515 9.19 -22.65 32.74
N HIS A 516 10.09 -22.66 31.76
CA HIS A 516 11.53 -22.89 31.96
C HIS A 516 12.34 -21.61 32.17
N GLY A 517 11.67 -20.47 32.36
CA GLY A 517 12.32 -19.18 32.67
C GLY A 517 13.05 -18.53 31.49
N VAL A 518 12.82 -18.98 30.25
CA VAL A 518 13.47 -18.42 29.06
C VAL A 518 12.99 -16.99 28.80
N ARG A 519 13.93 -16.03 28.74
CA ARG A 519 13.66 -14.59 28.49
C ARG A 519 14.62 -13.93 27.50
N ASN A 520 15.34 -14.71 26.71
CA ASN A 520 16.27 -14.16 25.71
C ASN A 520 15.55 -13.42 24.58
N GLU A 521 16.32 -12.68 23.78
CA GLU A 521 15.81 -11.84 22.68
C GLU A 521 14.93 -12.62 21.69
N SER A 522 15.30 -13.87 21.36
CA SER A 522 14.49 -14.70 20.47
C SER A 522 13.12 -15.06 21.07
N ALA A 523 13.05 -15.32 22.38
CA ALA A 523 11.77 -15.55 23.05
C ALA A 523 10.94 -14.26 23.19
N VAL A 524 11.56 -13.08 23.20
CA VAL A 524 10.86 -11.79 23.12
C VAL A 524 10.30 -11.57 21.71
N HIS A 525 11.11 -11.79 20.68
CA HIS A 525 10.69 -11.69 19.27
C HIS A 525 9.50 -12.59 18.93
N LEU A 526 9.54 -13.85 19.36
CA LEU A 526 8.44 -14.79 19.17
C LEU A 526 7.14 -14.35 19.88
N ARG A 527 7.26 -13.65 21.02
CA ARG A 527 6.10 -13.06 21.72
C ARG A 527 5.55 -11.85 20.99
N ASP A 528 6.40 -10.95 20.50
CA ASP A 528 5.98 -9.80 19.69
C ASP A 528 5.20 -10.25 18.44
N LEU A 529 5.75 -11.20 17.67
CA LEU A 529 5.04 -11.78 16.52
C LEU A 529 3.70 -12.40 16.90
N ARG A 530 3.65 -13.10 18.04
CA ARG A 530 2.43 -13.70 18.55
C ARG A 530 1.38 -12.64 18.90
N GLU A 531 1.79 -11.57 19.58
CA GLU A 531 0.91 -10.50 20.07
C GLU A 531 0.33 -9.65 18.96
N ARG A 532 1.10 -9.37 17.90
CA ARG A 532 0.62 -8.67 16.69
C ARG A 532 -0.48 -9.43 15.97
N HIS A 533 -0.53 -10.75 16.14
CA HIS A 533 -1.54 -11.64 15.58
C HIS A 533 -1.79 -11.38 14.08
N LEU A 534 -0.73 -11.28 13.26
CA LEU A 534 -0.79 -11.07 11.82
C LEU A 534 -1.03 -12.39 11.06
N LEU A 535 -1.72 -12.32 9.93
CA LEU A 535 -1.89 -13.43 9.00
C LEU A 535 -0.78 -13.37 7.94
N PHE A 536 0.08 -14.38 7.93
CA PHE A 536 1.19 -14.46 6.98
C PHE A 536 0.81 -15.29 5.76
N VAL A 537 0.85 -14.67 4.58
CA VAL A 537 0.36 -15.29 3.35
C VAL A 537 1.37 -15.11 2.21
N GLU A 538 1.69 -16.21 1.54
CA GLU A 538 2.58 -16.20 0.37
C GLU A 538 1.92 -15.50 -0.83
N ILE A 539 2.71 -14.69 -1.53
CA ILE A 539 2.35 -14.09 -2.82
C ILE A 539 2.37 -15.17 -3.90
N THR A 540 1.32 -15.25 -4.71
CA THR A 540 1.19 -16.18 -5.83
C THR A 540 1.27 -15.50 -7.19
N SER A 541 0.96 -14.20 -7.28
CA SER A 541 1.10 -13.45 -8.53
C SER A 541 1.30 -11.97 -8.31
N LEU A 542 2.03 -11.35 -9.24
CA LEU A 542 2.28 -9.92 -9.36
C LEU A 542 1.97 -9.55 -10.81
N ASN A 543 0.98 -8.70 -11.04
CA ASN A 543 0.57 -8.31 -12.39
C ASN A 543 0.65 -6.79 -12.55
N ALA A 544 1.25 -6.33 -13.64
CA ALA A 544 1.19 -4.91 -14.01
C ALA A 544 -0.26 -4.51 -14.30
N SER A 545 -0.64 -3.33 -13.83
CA SER A 545 -1.98 -2.77 -13.95
C SER A 545 -1.87 -1.24 -14.03
N ARG A 546 -3.02 -0.57 -14.05
CA ARG A 546 -3.12 0.89 -14.00
C ARG A 546 -4.39 1.26 -13.25
N ALA A 547 -4.28 2.17 -12.29
CA ALA A 547 -5.41 2.60 -11.47
C ALA A 547 -5.29 4.06 -11.05
N GLN A 548 -6.43 4.64 -10.64
CA GLN A 548 -6.39 5.84 -9.81
C GLN A 548 -5.93 5.48 -8.41
N VAL A 549 -4.95 6.22 -7.89
CA VAL A 549 -4.27 5.86 -6.65
C VAL A 549 -4.34 6.97 -5.62
N TYR A 550 -4.34 6.57 -4.35
CA TYR A 550 -4.43 7.46 -3.20
C TYR A 550 -3.46 6.99 -2.10
N ASP A 551 -3.10 7.90 -1.20
CA ASP A 551 -2.31 7.59 0.00
C ASP A 551 -2.88 8.33 1.23
N LEU A 552 -2.56 7.86 2.43
CA LEU A 552 -2.99 8.45 3.70
C LEU A 552 -1.80 8.86 4.56
N THR A 553 -1.82 10.10 5.05
CA THR A 553 -0.83 10.58 6.01
C THR A 553 -1.23 10.25 7.45
N VAL A 554 -0.70 9.15 7.98
CA VAL A 554 -0.77 8.75 9.40
C VAL A 554 0.53 9.15 10.12
N PRO A 555 0.53 10.12 11.06
CA PRO A 555 1.75 10.62 11.69
C PRO A 555 2.39 9.73 12.75
N GLY A 556 1.66 8.77 13.34
CA GLY A 556 2.16 7.95 14.44
C GLY A 556 3.04 6.79 13.97
N THR A 557 2.45 5.63 13.66
CA THR A 557 3.18 4.44 13.19
C THR A 557 3.56 4.51 11.71
N HIS A 558 3.09 5.54 11.00
CA HIS A 558 3.24 5.65 9.55
C HIS A 558 2.70 4.44 8.80
N SER A 559 1.59 3.88 9.27
CA SER A 559 0.95 2.75 8.60
C SER A 559 -0.56 2.81 8.68
N PHE A 560 -1.21 2.14 7.72
CA PHE A 560 -2.65 1.93 7.72
C PHE A 560 -2.99 0.60 7.03
N VAL A 561 -4.12 0.03 7.42
CA VAL A 561 -4.61 -1.25 6.87
C VAL A 561 -5.59 -0.99 5.75
N ALA A 562 -5.32 -1.58 4.58
CA ALA A 562 -6.23 -1.55 3.44
C ALA A 562 -6.30 -2.94 2.78
N ASN A 563 -7.50 -3.42 2.47
CA ASN A 563 -7.74 -4.78 1.97
C ASN A 563 -7.07 -5.88 2.84
N GLY A 564 -6.89 -5.61 4.13
CA GLY A 564 -6.17 -6.46 5.07
C GLY A 564 -4.65 -6.29 5.05
N PHE A 565 -4.03 -5.72 4.02
CA PHE A 565 -2.59 -5.50 3.96
C PHE A 565 -2.20 -4.31 4.84
N VAL A 566 -1.02 -4.39 5.47
CA VAL A 566 -0.44 -3.26 6.19
C VAL A 566 0.42 -2.45 5.21
N ASN A 567 0.01 -1.21 5.00
CA ASN A 567 0.61 -0.24 4.06
C ASN A 567 1.48 0.74 4.84
N HIS A 568 2.62 1.14 4.27
CA HIS A 568 3.48 2.17 4.84
C HIS A 568 3.18 3.55 4.23
N ASN A 569 2.92 4.53 5.08
CA ASN A 569 2.71 5.93 4.72
C ASN A 569 4.06 6.66 4.47
N THR A 570 4.10 7.61 3.56
CA THR A 570 5.32 8.33 3.18
C THR A 570 5.43 9.71 3.83
N TYR A 571 5.98 9.88 5.06
CA TYR A 571 6.41 11.23 5.55
C TYR A 571 7.51 11.27 6.66
N LEU A 572 7.99 10.13 7.16
CA LEU A 572 8.81 10.05 8.39
C LEU A 572 10.08 10.94 8.39
N ALA A 573 10.88 10.95 7.33
CA ALA A 573 12.17 11.64 7.34
C ALA A 573 12.05 13.18 7.37
N VAL A 574 11.05 13.73 6.68
CA VAL A 574 10.82 15.18 6.60
C VAL A 574 10.24 15.69 7.90
N ALA A 575 9.25 15.00 8.47
CA ALA A 575 8.61 15.38 9.72
C ALA A 575 9.59 15.33 10.91
N MET A 576 10.42 14.29 11.02
CA MET A 576 11.44 14.18 12.08
C MET A 576 12.51 15.26 11.98
N ALA A 577 12.96 15.58 10.75
CA ALA A 577 13.95 16.62 10.54
C ALA A 577 13.42 17.99 11.00
N VAL A 578 12.20 18.34 10.60
CA VAL A 578 11.52 19.58 11.01
C VAL A 578 11.38 19.64 12.53
N GLN A 579 11.00 18.53 13.19
CA GLN A 579 10.88 18.48 14.65
C GLN A 579 12.23 18.73 15.35
N ALA A 580 13.32 18.11 14.90
CA ALA A 580 14.66 18.31 15.46
C ALA A 580 15.14 19.78 15.33
N LEU A 581 14.81 20.45 14.23
CA LEU A 581 15.09 21.90 14.07
C LEU A 581 14.22 22.75 15.01
N MET A 582 12.91 22.46 15.11
CA MET A 582 12.01 23.19 16.02
C MET A 582 12.42 23.04 17.49
N GLN A 583 12.97 21.87 17.86
CA GLN A 583 13.51 21.61 19.20
C GLN A 583 14.95 22.12 19.38
N LYS A 584 15.53 22.80 18.38
CA LYS A 584 16.91 23.31 18.36
C LYS A 584 17.97 22.23 18.63
N GLN A 585 17.66 20.98 18.30
CA GLN A 585 18.60 19.85 18.39
C GLN A 585 19.58 19.86 17.22
N VAL A 586 19.19 20.48 16.11
CA VAL A 586 20.03 20.76 14.94
C VAL A 586 19.86 22.21 14.54
N GLU A 587 20.93 22.86 14.07
CA GLU A 587 20.89 24.26 13.65
C GLU A 587 20.39 24.43 12.21
N ARG A 588 20.53 23.39 11.37
CA ARG A 588 20.17 23.41 9.95
C ARG A 588 19.62 22.06 9.51
N ILE A 589 18.66 22.09 8.58
CA ILE A 589 18.17 20.89 7.90
C ILE A 589 18.50 20.99 6.42
N VAL A 590 19.04 19.90 5.88
CA VAL A 590 19.14 19.68 4.45
C VAL A 590 18.13 18.61 4.06
N LEU A 591 17.10 19.00 3.32
CA LEU A 591 16.14 18.08 2.72
C LEU A 591 16.49 17.90 1.24
N ALA A 592 17.37 16.95 0.97
CA ALA A 592 17.45 16.27 -0.32
C ALA A 592 16.56 15.04 -0.26
N ARG A 593 15.97 14.65 -1.40
CA ARG A 593 15.20 13.41 -1.56
C ARG A 593 15.80 12.28 -0.70
N PRO A 594 15.02 11.60 0.15
CA PRO A 594 15.62 10.69 1.11
C PRO A 594 16.36 9.58 0.38
N ALA A 595 17.64 9.38 0.73
CA ALA A 595 18.39 8.16 0.49
C ALA A 595 17.82 6.99 1.33
N VAL A 596 16.51 6.81 1.35
CA VAL A 596 15.83 5.78 2.16
C VAL A 596 15.78 4.42 1.44
N GLU A 597 16.39 4.31 0.26
CA GLU A 597 16.40 3.07 -0.53
C GLU A 597 17.81 2.56 -0.90
N ALA A 598 18.88 3.22 -0.46
CA ALA A 598 20.23 2.71 -0.66
C ALA A 598 20.76 2.11 0.65
N GLY A 599 20.80 0.78 0.73
CA GLY A 599 21.70 0.06 1.65
C GLY A 599 23.18 0.25 1.32
N GLU A 600 23.57 1.36 0.69
CA GLU A 600 24.91 1.62 0.17
C GLU A 600 25.47 2.96 0.66
N LYS A 601 26.81 2.99 0.78
CA LYS A 601 27.61 4.04 1.40
C LYS A 601 27.28 5.44 0.83
N LEU A 602 26.83 6.34 1.72
CA LEU A 602 26.69 7.79 1.52
C LEU A 602 27.82 8.40 0.67
N GLY A 603 27.52 8.86 -0.54
CA GLY A 603 28.56 9.42 -1.42
C GLY A 603 28.13 10.24 -2.64
N PHE A 604 26.85 10.55 -2.86
CA PHE A 604 26.40 11.27 -4.05
C PHE A 604 25.57 12.52 -3.70
N LEU A 605 25.80 13.61 -4.44
CA LEU A 605 25.06 14.87 -4.38
C LEU A 605 23.95 14.88 -5.45
N PRO A 606 22.80 15.52 -5.21
CA PRO A 606 21.72 15.63 -6.19
C PRO A 606 22.05 16.60 -7.34
N GLY A 607 21.64 16.26 -8.57
CA GLY A 607 21.66 17.14 -9.75
C GLY A 607 22.59 16.66 -10.87
N ASP A 608 22.06 15.81 -11.75
CA ASP A 608 22.56 15.56 -13.11
C ASP A 608 21.64 16.27 -14.12
#